data_AF-A0A968ZDI4-F1
#
_entry.id   AF-A0A968ZDI4-F1
#
_cell.length_a   1.000
_cell.length_b   1.000
_cell.length_c   1.000
_cell.angle_alpha   90.00
_cell.angle_beta   90.00
_cell.angle_gamma   90.00
#
_symmetry.space_group_name_H-M   'P 1'
#
loop_
_entity.id
_entity.type
_entity.pdbx_description
1 polymer ?
#
loop_
_entity_poly.entity_id
_entity_poly.type
_entity_poly.pdbx_seq_one_letter_code
_entity_poly.pdbx_strand_id
1 'polypeptide(L)'
;GRRFRQARGGQRGRGPRYADDTPAPGNEDARIWNDVSACLTEDWYVDGTEITVSVDGGEVTLAGVVENRAEKRLAEDCADRRARGD
;
A
#
# COMPACT_ATOMS: atom_id res chain seq x y z
N GLY A 1 -46.88 -26.35 -14.08
CA GLY A 1 -46.65 -24.90 -13.93
C GLY A 1 -45.88 -24.65 -12.64
N ARG A 2 -45.04 -23.60 -12.65
CA ARG A 2 -44.33 -22.96 -11.51
C ARG A 2 -43.21 -23.79 -10.83
N ARG A 3 -42.02 -23.31 -10.46
CA ARG A 3 -41.11 -22.14 -10.69
C ARG A 3 -39.78 -22.55 -9.98
N PHE A 4 -38.58 -22.34 -10.52
CA PHE A 4 -37.56 -21.30 -10.20
C PHE A 4 -36.22 -22.08 -10.24
N ARG A 5 -35.32 -21.88 -11.20
CA ARG A 5 -34.36 -20.78 -11.37
C ARG A 5 -33.12 -20.91 -10.45
N GLN A 6 -31.99 -21.18 -11.13
CA GLN A 6 -30.62 -20.73 -10.86
C GLN A 6 -29.88 -21.19 -9.59
N ALA A 7 -28.83 -21.97 -9.81
CA ALA A 7 -27.53 -21.72 -9.18
C ALA A 7 -26.40 -21.96 -10.20
N ARG A 8 -26.30 -21.06 -11.18
CA ARG A 8 -25.00 -20.77 -11.80
C ARG A 8 -24.31 -19.75 -10.89
N GLY A 9 -23.73 -20.23 -9.79
CA GLY A 9 -22.83 -19.44 -8.95
C GLY A 9 -21.45 -19.51 -9.57
N GLY A 10 -21.17 -18.60 -10.51
CA GLY A 10 -19.87 -18.50 -11.16
C GLY A 10 -18.75 -18.24 -10.16
N GLN A 11 -17.56 -18.67 -10.54
CA GLN A 11 -16.28 -18.35 -9.91
C GLN A 11 -16.02 -16.83 -10.01
N ARG A 12 -16.78 -16.03 -9.29
CA ARG A 12 -16.56 -14.58 -9.13
C ARG A 12 -16.13 -14.37 -7.69
N GLY A 13 -14.88 -13.93 -7.50
CA GLY A 13 -14.40 -13.46 -6.19
C GLY A 13 -13.07 -14.00 -5.70
N ARG A 14 -12.36 -14.87 -6.42
CA ARG A 14 -10.94 -15.11 -6.09
C ARG A 14 -10.08 -14.05 -6.78
N GLY A 15 -10.01 -12.89 -6.15
CA GLY A 15 -8.90 -11.99 -6.36
C GLY A 15 -7.57 -12.70 -6.03
N PRO A 16 -6.43 -12.14 -6.47
CA PRO A 16 -5.11 -12.67 -6.11
C PRO A 16 -5.02 -12.83 -4.58
N ARG A 17 -4.29 -13.84 -4.11
CA ARG A 17 -3.97 -13.96 -2.68
C ARG A 17 -3.10 -12.76 -2.32
N TYR A 18 -3.71 -11.77 -1.69
CA TYR A 18 -3.00 -10.74 -0.96
C TYR A 18 -2.24 -11.46 0.16
N ALA A 19 -0.96 -11.14 0.37
CA ALA A 19 -0.25 -11.60 1.55
C ALA A 19 -0.99 -11.08 2.80
N ASP A 20 -0.83 -11.74 3.95
CA ASP A 20 -1.58 -11.39 5.17
C ASP A 20 -1.40 -9.91 5.60
N ASP A 21 -0.31 -9.29 5.14
CA ASP A 21 0.15 -7.93 5.35
C ASP A 21 -0.13 -6.96 4.19
N THR A 22 -0.75 -7.40 3.10
CA THR A 22 -1.13 -6.51 1.98
C THR A 22 -2.53 -5.94 2.19
N PRO A 23 -2.71 -4.60 2.26
CA PRO A 23 -4.04 -3.99 2.42
C PRO A 23 -4.96 -4.32 1.23
N ALA A 24 -6.24 -4.58 1.50
CA ALA A 24 -7.21 -4.91 0.45
C ALA A 24 -7.42 -3.74 -0.55
N PRO A 25 -7.60 -4.00 -1.85
CA PRO A 25 -7.84 -2.95 -2.84
C PRO A 25 -9.13 -2.19 -2.53
N GLY A 26 -9.02 -0.86 -2.38
CA GLY A 26 -10.13 0.01 -2.00
C GLY A 26 -10.05 0.53 -0.56
N ASN A 27 -9.14 -0.01 0.26
CA ASN A 27 -8.82 0.55 1.57
C ASN A 27 -7.98 1.83 1.42
N GLU A 28 -8.23 2.79 2.31
CA GLU A 28 -7.43 4.02 2.42
C GLU A 28 -5.94 3.70 2.64
N ASP A 29 -5.64 2.68 3.44
CA ASP A 29 -4.29 2.15 3.64
C ASP A 29 -3.60 1.73 2.34
N ALA A 30 -4.33 1.13 1.38
CA ALA A 30 -3.75 0.76 0.09
C ALA A 30 -3.41 1.99 -0.76
N ARG A 31 -4.19 3.07 -0.63
CA ARG A 31 -3.91 4.35 -1.31
C ARG A 31 -2.69 5.02 -0.69
N ILE A 32 -2.65 5.12 0.64
CA ILE A 32 -1.51 5.66 1.38
C ILE A 32 -0.25 4.85 1.05
N TRP A 33 -0.32 3.52 1.07
CA TRP A 33 0.81 2.66 0.72
C TRP A 33 1.33 2.94 -0.68
N ASN A 34 0.43 3.03 -1.67
CA ASN A 34 0.81 3.31 -3.04
C ASN A 34 1.44 4.69 -3.20
N ASP A 35 0.86 5.72 -2.56
CA ASP A 35 1.36 7.08 -2.60
C ASP A 35 2.73 7.22 -1.94
N VAL A 36 2.94 6.56 -0.79
CA VAL A 36 4.22 6.54 -0.08
C VAL A 36 5.28 5.79 -0.90
N SER A 37 4.96 4.60 -1.41
CA SER A 37 5.89 3.85 -2.27
C SER A 37 6.25 4.64 -3.53
N ALA A 38 5.29 5.29 -4.18
CA ALA A 38 5.56 6.16 -5.33
C ALA A 38 6.53 7.29 -4.95
N CYS A 39 6.26 8.01 -3.86
CA CYS A 39 7.11 9.11 -3.38
C CYS A 39 8.56 8.67 -3.14
N LEU A 40 8.75 7.49 -2.51
CA LEU A 40 10.08 6.94 -2.25
C LEU A 40 10.80 6.49 -3.54
N THR A 41 10.07 6.01 -4.54
CA THR A 41 10.66 5.58 -5.83
C THR A 41 10.89 6.72 -6.83
N GLU A 42 10.18 7.84 -6.68
CA GLU A 42 10.35 9.03 -7.52
C GLU A 42 11.56 9.87 -7.08
N ASP A 43 11.97 9.78 -5.82
CA ASP A 43 13.12 10.51 -5.30
C ASP A 43 14.43 9.81 -5.68
N TRP A 44 15.20 10.46 -6.55
CA TRP A 44 16.51 10.01 -7.02
C TRP A 44 17.58 9.98 -5.94
N TYR A 45 17.32 10.59 -4.78
CA TYR A 45 18.19 10.52 -3.61
C TYR A 45 17.86 9.35 -2.69
N VAL A 46 16.67 8.74 -2.78
CA VAL A 46 16.25 7.67 -1.86
C VAL A 46 16.34 6.34 -2.58
N ASP A 47 17.21 5.45 -2.08
CA ASP A 47 17.17 4.05 -2.52
C ASP A 47 15.99 3.33 -1.85
N GLY A 48 14.82 3.43 -2.48
CA GLY A 48 13.60 2.78 -2.01
C GLY A 48 13.64 1.24 -2.07
N THR A 49 14.68 0.61 -2.65
CA THR A 49 14.72 -0.86 -2.80
C THR A 49 14.98 -1.59 -1.48
N GLU A 50 15.67 -0.94 -0.54
CA GLU A 50 15.96 -1.48 0.81
C GLU A 50 14.97 -0.98 1.88
N ILE A 51 13.88 -0.30 1.46
CA ILE A 51 12.86 0.24 2.35
C ILE A 51 11.54 -0.53 2.16
N THR A 52 11.06 -1.13 3.23
CA THR A 52 9.73 -1.75 3.34
C THR A 52 8.73 -0.73 3.88
N VAL A 53 7.60 -0.58 3.19
CA VAL A 53 6.48 0.27 3.59
C VAL A 53 5.31 -0.61 4.02
N SER A 54 4.77 -0.35 5.21
CA SER A 54 3.54 -0.98 5.72
C SER A 54 2.57 0.09 6.18
N VAL A 55 1.27 -0.12 5.97
CA VAL A 55 0.22 0.80 6.41
C VAL A 55 -0.89 0.01 7.11
N ASP A 56 -1.24 0.44 8.32
CA ASP A 56 -2.31 -0.16 9.12
C ASP A 56 -3.17 0.94 9.74
N GLY A 57 -4.45 1.04 9.37
CA GLY A 57 -5.37 2.02 9.93
C GLY A 57 -4.95 3.48 9.76
N GLY A 58 -4.28 3.79 8.65
CA GLY A 58 -3.71 5.12 8.36
C GLY A 58 -2.33 5.37 8.97
N GLU A 59 -1.78 4.46 9.77
CA GLU A 59 -0.43 4.58 10.33
C GLU A 59 0.60 3.97 9.36
N VAL A 60 1.58 4.78 8.92
CA VAL A 60 2.64 4.35 8.01
C VAL A 60 3.88 3.95 8.80
N THR A 61 4.39 2.74 8.54
CA THR A 61 5.67 2.25 9.04
C THR A 61 6.67 2.11 7.90
N LEU A 62 7.82 2.75 8.05
CA LEU A 62 8.99 2.57 7.18
C LEU A 62 10.05 1.75 7.92
N ALA A 63 10.46 0.63 7.33
CA ALA A 63 11.50 -0.24 7.88
C ALA A 63 12.54 -0.55 6.82
N GLY A 64 13.83 -0.44 7.11
CA GLY A 64 14.86 -0.67 6.11
C GLY A 64 16.19 0.00 6.40
N VAL A 65 17.05 0.02 5.39
CA VAL A 65 18.34 0.70 5.42
C VAL A 65 18.31 1.87 4.43
N VAL A 66 18.90 2.99 4.84
CA VAL A 66 19.14 4.17 4.00
C VAL A 66 20.61 4.51 4.05
N GLU A 67 21.17 5.10 2.99
CA GLU A 67 22.61 5.36 2.89
C GLU A 67 23.04 6.52 3.79
N ASN A 68 22.14 7.47 4.05
CA ASN A 68 22.45 8.65 4.86
C ASN A 68 21.23 9.23 5.61
N ARG A 69 21.50 10.20 6.49
CA ARG A 69 20.46 10.86 7.30
C ARG A 69 19.54 11.76 6.47
N ALA A 70 19.97 12.24 5.31
CA ALA A 70 19.15 13.07 4.44
C ALA A 70 18.04 12.23 3.80
N GLU A 71 18.38 11.04 3.30
CA GLU A 71 17.42 10.04 2.81
C GLU A 71 16.39 9.67 3.87
N LYS A 72 16.82 9.42 5.11
CA LYS A 72 15.90 9.16 6.22
C LYS A 72 14.86 10.26 6.37
N ARG A 73 15.27 11.52 6.29
CA ARG A 73 14.36 12.67 6.41
C ARG A 73 13.44 12.79 5.20
N LEU A 74 13.95 12.58 3.99
CA LEU A 74 13.14 12.61 2.77
C LEU A 74 12.07 11.52 2.81
N ALA A 75 12.43 10.31 3.26
CA ALA A 75 11.49 9.20 3.41
C ALA A 75 10.41 9.50 4.48
N GLU A 76 10.80 10.06 5.62
CA GLU A 76 9.87 10.53 6.66
C GLU A 76 8.93 11.63 6.15
N ASP A 77 9.45 12.65 5.46
CA ASP A 77 8.67 13.77 4.92
C ASP A 77 7.70 13.30 3.82
N CYS A 78 8.14 12.38 2.94
CA CYS A 78 7.29 11.72 1.96
C CYS A 78 6.13 11.00 2.64
N ALA A 79 6.42 10.18 3.66
CA ALA A 79 5.41 9.42 4.38
C ALA A 79 4.40 10.32 5.10
N ASP A 80 4.86 11.34 5.84
CA ASP A 80 3.99 12.24 6.61
C ASP A 80 3.07 13.04 5.68
N ARG A 81 3.60 13.54 4.55
CA ARG A 81 2.79 14.31 3.59
C ARG A 81 1.68 13.47 2.95
N ARG A 82 1.96 12.20 2.63
CA ARG A 82 0.97 11.32 1.98
C ARG A 82 -0.02 10.72 2.98
N ALA A 83 0.39 10.48 4.23
CA ALA A 83 -0.50 10.00 5.28
C ALA A 83 -1.55 11.05 5.71
N ARG A 84 -1.25 12.35 5.57
CA ARG A 84 -2.15 13.44 5.97
C ARG A 84 -3.16 13.89 4.91
N GLY A 85 -3.01 13.44 3.66
CA GLY A 85 -4.01 13.66 2.61
C GLY A 85 -4.15 15.10 2.08
N ASP A 86 -3.04 15.83 1.92
CA ASP A 86 -3.02 17.13 1.22
C ASP A 86 -3.13 17.01 -0.32
#